data_AF-E7QYE6-F1
#
_entry.id   AF-E7QYE6-F1
#
_cell.length_a   1.000
_cell.length_b   1.000
_cell.length_c   1.000
_cell.angle_alpha   90.00
_cell.angle_beta   90.00
_cell.angle_gamma   90.00
#
_symmetry.space_group_name_H-M   'P 1'
#
loop_
_entity.id
_entity.type
_entity.pdbx_description
1 polymer ?
#
loop_
_entity_poly.entity_id
_entity_poly.type
_entity_poly.pdbx_seq_one_letter_code
_entity_poly.pdbx_strand_id
1 'polypeptide(L)'
;MASDESEALGSGDPGDAGPDGIRLSDGLPSRVAVGSYSWEDFKVEFFYEDGTPPTNWRGKPRPFPAEEFLGFDPEETESRVETAAETAAALGNYFESFLDYEETPVALGDYFWEHFRYEYYYDPNR
;
A
#
# COMPACT_ATOMS: atom_id res chain seq x y z
N MET A 1 54.91 22.35 23.28
CA MET A 1 54.87 21.99 21.84
C MET A 1 54.15 20.66 21.74
N ALA A 2 53.20 20.56 20.80
CA ALA A 2 52.07 19.61 20.66
C ALA A 2 50.87 20.01 21.54
N SER A 3 49.90 20.86 21.12
CA SER A 3 48.91 20.77 20.00
C SER A 3 48.05 19.51 20.17
N ASP A 4 46.92 19.58 20.87
CA ASP A 4 45.58 19.98 20.39
C ASP A 4 45.21 19.36 19.04
N GLU A 5 44.50 18.23 19.10
CA GLU A 5 43.71 17.71 18.00
C GLU A 5 42.34 17.30 18.58
N SER A 6 41.43 18.26 18.52
CA SER A 6 40.01 18.11 18.75
C SER A 6 39.35 17.81 17.39
N GLU A 7 39.18 16.54 17.06
CA GLU A 7 38.48 16.12 15.84
C GLU A 7 36.95 16.24 16.07
N ALA A 8 36.39 17.31 15.51
CA ALA A 8 34.97 17.58 15.45
C ALA A 8 34.27 16.61 14.49
N LEU A 9 33.42 15.73 15.02
CA LEU A 9 32.46 14.99 14.20
C LEU A 9 31.37 15.96 13.72
N GLY A 10 31.46 16.29 12.44
CA GLY A 10 30.53 17.16 11.74
C GLY A 10 29.09 16.65 11.81
N SER A 11 28.19 17.59 12.08
CA SER A 11 26.75 17.47 12.01
C SER A 11 26.32 17.06 10.60
N GLY A 12 25.91 15.80 10.42
CA GLY A 12 25.21 15.34 9.22
C GLY A 12 23.73 15.69 9.32
N ASP A 13 23.31 16.63 8.49
CA ASP A 13 21.95 17.09 8.26
C ASP A 13 21.06 15.95 7.70
N PRO A 14 19.95 15.54 8.37
CA PRO A 14 18.98 14.62 7.78
C PRO A 14 17.82 15.45 7.19
N GLY A 15 18.06 16.08 6.05
CA GLY A 15 17.07 16.90 5.37
C GLY A 15 17.15 16.77 3.87
N ASP A 16 16.57 15.70 3.29
CA ASP A 16 15.88 15.75 1.98
C ASP A 16 15.20 14.40 1.68
N ALA A 17 14.01 14.17 2.22
CA ALA A 17 13.11 13.11 1.77
C ALA A 17 12.16 13.69 0.70
N GLY A 18 12.71 13.95 -0.49
CA GLY A 18 11.93 14.21 -1.70
C GLY A 18 11.16 12.95 -2.18
N PRO A 19 10.21 13.09 -3.13
CA PRO A 19 9.19 12.10 -3.44
C PRO A 19 9.72 10.95 -4.32
N ASP A 20 10.77 10.27 -3.88
CA ASP A 20 11.18 8.99 -4.45
C ASP A 20 10.41 7.91 -3.69
N GLY A 21 9.28 7.51 -4.27
CA GLY A 21 8.40 6.47 -3.73
C GLY A 21 9.14 5.18 -3.38
N ILE A 22 8.56 4.45 -2.45
CA ILE A 22 9.02 3.16 -1.89
C ILE A 22 9.68 2.30 -2.97
N ARG A 23 11.02 2.23 -2.96
CA ARG A 23 11.81 1.27 -3.77
C ARG A 23 11.70 -0.12 -3.13
N LEU A 24 10.68 -0.87 -3.53
CA LEU A 24 10.63 -2.33 -3.31
C LEU A 24 11.51 -3.00 -4.37
N SER A 25 12.56 -3.69 -3.93
CA SER A 25 13.56 -4.33 -4.79
C SER A 25 13.07 -5.63 -5.46
N ASP A 26 13.67 -5.89 -6.63
CA ASP A 26 13.66 -7.02 -7.57
C ASP A 26 12.68 -8.19 -7.36
N GLY A 27 11.70 -8.27 -8.27
CA GLY A 27 10.86 -9.45 -8.51
C GLY A 27 9.38 -9.16 -8.73
N LEU A 28 8.92 -7.96 -8.34
CA LEU A 28 7.52 -7.55 -8.51
C LEU A 28 7.27 -7.05 -9.95
N PRO A 29 6.11 -7.36 -10.55
CA PRO A 29 5.74 -6.81 -11.85
C PRO A 29 5.81 -5.27 -11.78
N SER A 30 6.27 -4.65 -12.88
CA SER A 30 6.31 -3.19 -13.00
C SER A 30 4.98 -2.61 -12.57
N ARG A 31 4.97 -1.77 -11.52
CA ARG A 31 3.75 -1.11 -11.05
C ARG A 31 3.07 -0.43 -12.24
N VAL A 32 1.91 -0.93 -12.64
CA VAL A 32 1.08 -0.29 -13.66
C VAL A 32 0.32 0.81 -12.95
N ALA A 33 0.79 2.05 -13.11
CA ALA A 33 0.08 3.24 -12.65
C ALA A 33 -0.69 3.86 -13.83
N VAL A 34 -1.94 4.25 -13.60
CA VAL A 34 -2.75 5.01 -14.56
C VAL A 34 -2.33 6.49 -14.48
N GLY A 35 -1.09 6.79 -14.87
CA GLY A 35 -0.51 8.13 -14.81
C GLY A 35 -0.27 8.68 -13.39
N SER A 36 0.05 9.97 -13.30
CA SER A 36 0.14 10.72 -12.05
C SER A 36 -1.18 11.46 -11.81
N TYR A 37 -1.79 11.22 -10.65
CA TYR A 37 -3.02 11.89 -10.24
C TYR A 37 -2.76 12.67 -8.96
N SER A 38 -2.92 13.98 -9.02
CA SER A 38 -2.64 14.89 -7.91
C SER A 38 -3.93 15.43 -7.28
N TRP A 39 -3.79 16.03 -6.10
CA TRP A 39 -4.88 16.78 -5.47
C TRP A 39 -5.40 17.94 -6.33
N GLU A 40 -4.59 18.49 -7.25
CA GLU A 40 -5.08 19.53 -8.17
C GLU A 40 -6.01 18.94 -9.22
N ASP A 41 -5.67 17.77 -9.78
CA ASP A 41 -6.52 17.07 -10.74
C ASP A 41 -7.86 16.70 -10.11
N PHE A 42 -7.82 16.20 -8.87
CA PHE A 42 -9.02 15.93 -8.09
C PHE A 42 -9.88 17.17 -7.89
N LYS A 43 -9.28 18.30 -7.51
CA LYS A 43 -10.03 19.54 -7.27
C LYS A 43 -10.65 20.08 -8.56
N VAL A 44 -9.97 19.98 -9.69
CA VAL A 44 -10.52 20.35 -10.99
C VAL A 44 -11.76 19.54 -11.33
N GLU A 45 -11.75 18.24 -11.03
CA GLU A 45 -12.86 17.33 -11.36
C GLU A 45 -14.04 17.44 -10.38
N PHE A 46 -13.78 17.53 -9.07
CA PHE A 46 -14.82 17.36 -8.05
C PHE A 46 -15.13 18.61 -7.21
N PHE A 47 -14.26 19.63 -7.22
CA PHE A 47 -14.42 20.81 -6.36
C PHE A 47 -14.60 22.12 -7.13
N TYR A 48 -13.91 22.30 -8.26
CA TYR A 48 -13.98 23.54 -9.03
C TYR A 48 -15.28 23.65 -9.82
N GLU A 49 -15.80 24.88 -9.90
CA GLU A 49 -16.93 25.27 -10.72
C GLU A 49 -16.38 26.09 -11.89
N ASP A 50 -16.61 25.62 -13.13
CA ASP A 50 -16.08 26.22 -14.37
C ASP A 50 -14.55 26.41 -14.37
N GLY A 51 -13.82 25.47 -13.74
CA GLY A 51 -12.36 25.51 -13.63
C GLY A 51 -11.83 26.51 -12.59
N THR A 52 -12.71 27.09 -11.76
CA THR A 52 -12.33 28.00 -10.68
C THR A 52 -12.79 27.50 -9.31
N PRO A 53 -12.07 27.80 -8.21
CA PRO A 53 -12.53 27.44 -6.87
C PRO A 53 -13.88 28.08 -6.55
N PRO A 54 -14.85 27.34 -5.97
CA PRO A 54 -16.13 27.89 -5.56
C PRO A 54 -15.92 29.07 -4.61
N THR A 55 -16.72 30.11 -4.74
CA THR A 55 -16.64 31.27 -3.84
C THR A 55 -17.73 31.26 -2.78
N ASN A 56 -17.47 31.90 -1.65
CA ASN A 56 -18.47 32.15 -0.62
C ASN A 56 -19.35 33.36 -0.99
N TRP A 57 -20.35 33.67 -0.16
CA TRP A 57 -21.26 34.81 -0.37
C TRP A 57 -20.57 36.19 -0.47
N ARG A 58 -19.30 36.32 -0.06
CA ARG A 58 -18.48 37.54 -0.17
C ARG A 58 -17.59 37.55 -1.42
N GLY A 59 -17.72 36.56 -2.31
CA GLY A 59 -16.90 36.41 -3.50
C GLY A 59 -15.45 35.98 -3.22
N LYS A 60 -15.13 35.49 -2.02
CA LYS A 60 -13.80 34.93 -1.72
C LYS A 60 -13.76 33.43 -2.00
N PRO A 61 -12.64 32.87 -2.49
CA PRO A 61 -12.48 31.43 -2.67
C PRO A 61 -12.76 30.68 -1.36
N ARG A 62 -13.51 29.60 -1.47
CA ARG A 62 -13.81 28.69 -0.36
C ARG A 62 -12.62 27.74 -0.17
N PRO A 63 -12.21 27.47 1.08
CA PRO A 63 -11.24 26.42 1.37
C PRO A 63 -11.74 25.05 0.89
N PHE A 64 -10.82 24.18 0.49
CA PHE A 64 -11.13 22.81 0.10
C PHE A 64 -11.45 21.96 1.36
N PRO A 65 -12.65 21.35 1.46
CA PRO A 65 -13.04 20.57 2.63
C PRO A 65 -12.54 19.12 2.55
N ALA A 66 -11.23 18.89 2.69
CA ALA A 66 -10.63 17.57 2.52
C ALA A 66 -11.24 16.49 3.45
N GLU A 67 -11.59 16.86 4.68
CA GLU A 67 -12.26 15.99 5.65
C GLU A 67 -13.58 15.40 5.14
N GLU A 68 -14.38 16.19 4.42
CA GLU A 68 -15.68 15.76 3.89
C GLU A 68 -15.51 14.70 2.79
N PHE A 69 -14.44 14.83 1.98
CA PHE A 69 -14.13 13.87 0.92
C PHE A 69 -13.45 12.60 1.45
N LEU A 70 -12.61 12.71 2.48
CA LEU A 70 -11.90 11.58 3.08
C LEU A 70 -12.77 10.82 4.09
N GLY A 71 -13.71 11.50 4.75
CA GLY A 71 -14.46 10.97 5.89
C GLY A 71 -13.65 10.91 7.19
N PHE A 72 -12.47 11.51 7.22
CA PHE A 72 -11.57 11.62 8.37
C PHE A 72 -10.61 12.82 8.21
N ASP A 73 -9.91 13.19 9.30
CA ASP A 73 -8.96 14.30 9.28
C ASP A 73 -7.74 13.99 8.39
N PRO A 74 -7.42 14.83 7.39
CA PRO A 74 -6.26 14.65 6.52
C PRO A 74 -4.93 14.44 7.27
N GLU A 75 -4.74 15.05 8.43
CA GLU A 75 -3.53 14.88 9.26
C GLU A 75 -3.40 13.46 9.80
N GLU A 76 -4.52 12.74 9.95
CA GLU A 76 -4.54 11.35 10.41
C GLU A 76 -4.24 10.35 9.27
N THR A 77 -4.03 10.80 8.02
CA THR A 77 -3.76 9.91 6.88
C THR A 77 -2.55 9.01 7.13
N GLU A 78 -1.45 9.58 7.60
CA GLU A 78 -0.20 8.83 7.83
C GLU A 78 -0.38 7.77 8.91
N SER A 79 -0.97 8.16 10.05
CA SER A 79 -1.26 7.24 11.16
C SER A 79 -2.20 6.10 10.74
N ARG A 80 -3.20 6.39 9.89
CA ARG A 80 -4.10 5.34 9.35
C ARG A 80 -3.37 4.38 8.43
N VAL A 81 -2.51 4.89 7.54
CA VAL A 81 -1.73 4.06 6.62
C VAL A 81 -0.76 3.17 7.40
N GLU A 82 -0.11 3.71 8.42
CA GLU A 82 0.77 2.96 9.31
C GLU A 82 0.01 1.84 10.04
N THR A 83 -1.11 2.16 10.69
CA THR A 83 -1.95 1.18 11.39
C THR A 83 -2.45 0.08 10.45
N ALA A 84 -2.83 0.44 9.22
CA ALA A 84 -3.26 -0.52 8.21
C ALA A 84 -2.09 -1.41 7.76
N ALA A 85 -0.88 -0.86 7.60
CA ALA A 85 0.31 -1.61 7.25
C ALA A 85 0.71 -2.60 8.36
N GLU A 86 0.65 -2.19 9.63
CA GLU A 86 0.87 -3.08 10.77
C GLU A 86 -0.13 -4.24 10.80
N THR A 87 -1.41 -3.93 10.59
CA THR A 87 -2.48 -4.94 10.53
C THR A 87 -2.25 -5.92 9.37
N ALA A 88 -1.87 -5.42 8.20
CA ALA A 88 -1.57 -6.24 7.04
C ALA A 88 -0.36 -7.15 7.30
N ALA A 89 0.70 -6.64 7.94
CA ALA A 89 1.86 -7.42 8.32
C ALA A 89 1.51 -8.53 9.32
N ALA A 90 0.69 -8.22 10.34
CA ALA A 90 0.21 -9.21 11.29
C ALA A 90 -0.60 -10.33 10.62
N LEU A 91 -1.49 -9.98 9.70
CA LEU A 91 -2.26 -10.94 8.91
C LEU A 91 -1.36 -11.80 8.02
N GLY A 92 -0.38 -11.17 7.36
CA GLY A 92 0.62 -11.87 6.54
C GLY A 92 1.39 -12.91 7.34
N ASN A 93 1.94 -12.51 8.50
CA ASN A 93 2.66 -13.42 9.40
C ASN A 93 1.80 -14.60 9.86
N TYR A 94 0.54 -14.34 10.22
CA TYR A 94 -0.39 -15.41 10.59
C TYR A 94 -0.64 -16.38 9.43
N PHE A 95 -0.85 -15.86 8.23
CA PHE A 95 -1.08 -16.68 7.04
C PHE A 95 0.16 -17.51 6.67
N GLU A 96 1.37 -16.94 6.77
CA GLU A 96 2.62 -17.67 6.54
C GLU A 96 2.80 -18.82 7.55
N SER A 97 2.52 -18.57 8.83
CA SER A 97 2.51 -19.64 9.86
C SER A 97 1.47 -20.72 9.55
N PHE A 98 0.27 -20.33 9.09
CA PHE A 98 -0.75 -21.29 8.67
C PHE A 98 -0.33 -22.14 7.45
N LEU A 99 0.54 -21.62 6.58
CA LEU A 99 1.05 -22.36 5.42
C LEU A 99 2.22 -23.29 5.76
N ASP A 100 2.72 -23.29 7.00
CA ASP A 100 3.79 -24.19 7.40
C ASP A 100 3.31 -25.66 7.32
N TYR A 101 3.91 -26.40 6.38
CA TYR A 101 3.58 -27.80 6.11
C TYR A 101 4.02 -28.72 7.25
N GLU A 102 4.96 -28.28 8.10
CA GLU A 102 5.40 -29.04 9.28
C GLU A 102 4.37 -28.94 10.42
N GLU A 103 3.67 -27.81 10.53
CA GLU A 103 2.67 -27.57 11.56
C GLU A 103 1.25 -27.99 11.12
N THR A 104 0.93 -27.86 9.83
CA THR A 104 -0.41 -28.18 9.29
C THR A 104 -0.33 -29.04 8.01
N PRO A 105 0.05 -30.33 8.11
CA PRO A 105 0.12 -31.19 6.94
C PRO A 105 -1.28 -31.41 6.34
N VAL A 106 -1.53 -30.85 5.16
CA VAL A 106 -2.74 -31.11 4.39
C VAL A 106 -2.45 -32.23 3.39
N ALA A 107 -2.91 -33.44 3.67
CA ALA A 107 -2.94 -34.50 2.68
C ALA A 107 -4.19 -34.34 1.82
N LEU A 108 -4.03 -34.07 0.52
CA LEU A 108 -5.09 -34.37 -0.44
C LEU A 108 -5.27 -35.89 -0.38
N GLY A 109 -6.46 -36.37 0.00
CA GLY A 109 -6.70 -37.75 0.39
C GLY A 109 -6.20 -38.80 -0.63
N ASP A 110 -6.17 -40.06 -0.22
CA ASP A 110 -5.55 -41.11 -1.02
C ASP A 110 -6.19 -41.25 -2.42
N TYR A 111 -5.45 -40.82 -3.44
CA TYR A 111 -5.84 -40.98 -4.85
C TYR A 111 -5.23 -42.26 -5.41
N PHE A 112 -6.00 -43.35 -5.34
CA PHE A 112 -5.56 -44.64 -5.87
C PHE A 112 -5.78 -44.75 -7.39
N TRP A 113 -5.02 -45.66 -8.01
CA TRP A 113 -5.17 -46.03 -9.42
C TRP A 113 -6.59 -46.50 -9.78
N GLU A 114 -7.38 -46.97 -8.81
CA GLU A 114 -8.79 -47.30 -9.01
C GLU A 114 -9.69 -46.07 -9.16
N HIS A 115 -9.42 -44.98 -8.43
CA HIS A 115 -10.14 -43.72 -8.62
C HIS A 115 -9.86 -43.14 -10.01
N PHE A 116 -8.60 -43.13 -10.44
CA PHE A 116 -8.22 -42.75 -11.82
C PHE A 116 -8.92 -43.63 -12.88
N ARG A 117 -8.93 -44.95 -12.67
CA ARG A 117 -9.60 -45.86 -13.61
C ARG A 117 -11.11 -45.64 -13.65
N TYR A 118 -11.74 -45.31 -12.54
CA TYR A 118 -13.17 -45.03 -12.49
C TYR A 118 -13.52 -43.79 -13.34
N GLU A 119 -12.81 -42.68 -13.15
CA GLU A 119 -13.06 -41.41 -13.85
C GLU A 119 -12.82 -41.46 -15.36
N TYR A 120 -11.88 -42.27 -15.83
CA TYR A 120 -11.49 -42.29 -17.25
C TYR A 120 -11.90 -43.55 -18.02
N TYR A 121 -12.13 -44.68 -17.34
CA TYR A 121 -12.44 -45.95 -18.01
C TYR A 121 -13.79 -46.54 -17.62
N TYR A 122 -14.36 -46.20 -16.46
CA TYR A 122 -15.59 -46.84 -15.98
C TYR A 122 -16.79 -45.91 -15.81
N ASP A 123 -16.64 -44.59 -15.85
CA ASP A 123 -17.78 -43.68 -15.92
C ASP A 123 -18.44 -43.78 -17.32
N PRO A 124 -19.66 -44.33 -17.43
CA PRO A 124 -20.32 -44.53 -18.71
C PRO A 124 -21.01 -43.25 -19.24
N ASN A 125 -21.00 -42.13 -18.50
CA ASN A 125 -21.71 -40.89 -18.84
C ASN A 125 -20.81 -39.71 -19.24
N ARG A 126 -19.61 -39.97 -19.77
CA ARG A 126 -18.76 -38.93 -20.35
C ARG A 126 -19.05 -38.69 -21.83
#